data_AF-A0A0K8R2B5-F1
#
_entry.id   AF-A0A0K8R2B5-F1
#
_cell.length_a   1.000
_cell.length_b   1.000
_cell.length_c   1.000
_cell.angle_alpha   90.00
_cell.angle_beta   90.00
_cell.angle_gamma   90.00
#
_symmetry.space_group_name_H-M   'P 1'
#
loop_
_entity.id
_entity.type
_entity.pdbx_description
1 polymer ?
#
loop_
_entity_poly.entity_id
_entity_poly.type
_entity_poly.pdbx_seq_one_letter_code
_entity_poly.pdbx_strand_id
1 'polypeptide(L)'
;MHTQENSPRKLSELRKENPFRVPGNYFEDFQARMQLRIEQDIQQEVRKPVRVIELIKPALSLAASFAAVFMIVYLPIRSIQNRQVAIEATASEVIADTEDYTFLLESMDENTFFALYSNGDTEVIPADESITEYLAANYSDYDIFMETQK
;
A
#
# COMPACT_ATOMS: atom_id res chain seq x y z
N MET A 1 1.75 -63.40 -45.76
CA MET A 1 1.05 -63.99 -44.61
C MET A 1 2.07 -64.75 -43.78
N HIS A 2 2.47 -64.23 -42.62
CA HIS A 2 3.35 -64.95 -41.69
C HIS A 2 2.48 -65.70 -40.68
N THR A 3 2.50 -67.03 -40.74
CA THR A 3 1.89 -67.91 -39.74
C THR A 3 2.80 -67.95 -38.51
N GLN A 4 2.32 -67.42 -37.39
CA GLN A 4 2.97 -67.53 -36.09
C GLN A 4 2.74 -68.95 -35.57
N GLU A 5 3.76 -69.80 -35.62
CA GLU A 5 3.70 -71.12 -34.98
C GLU A 5 3.64 -70.96 -33.45
N ASN A 6 2.49 -71.27 -32.87
CA ASN A 6 2.32 -71.43 -31.43
C ASN A 6 2.94 -72.77 -31.02
N SER A 7 4.23 -72.75 -30.70
CA SER A 7 4.94 -73.92 -30.19
C SER A 7 4.45 -74.21 -28.75
N PRO A 8 3.86 -75.39 -28.47
CA PRO A 8 3.42 -75.74 -27.12
C PRO A 8 4.64 -75.84 -26.22
N ARG A 9 4.80 -74.88 -25.31
CA ARG A 9 5.88 -74.89 -24.31
C ARG A 9 5.88 -76.25 -23.62
N LYS A 10 7.00 -76.97 -23.71
CA LYS A 10 7.12 -78.31 -23.13
C LYS A 10 7.04 -78.19 -21.61
N LEU A 11 5.94 -78.69 -21.03
CA LEU A 11 5.73 -78.77 -19.57
C LEU A 11 6.87 -79.50 -18.85
N SER A 12 7.64 -80.33 -19.56
CA SER A 12 8.84 -81.00 -19.04
C SER A 12 10.02 -80.07 -18.72
N GLU A 13 10.03 -78.86 -19.28
CA GLU A 13 11.06 -77.84 -19.02
C GLU A 13 10.70 -76.96 -17.81
N LEU A 14 9.46 -77.04 -17.31
CA LEU A 14 9.02 -76.30 -16.14
C LEU A 14 9.51 -77.03 -14.88
N ARG A 15 10.29 -76.34 -14.03
CA ARG A 15 10.73 -76.88 -12.73
C ARG A 15 9.51 -77.40 -11.96
N LYS A 16 9.59 -78.63 -11.45
CA LYS A 16 8.53 -79.29 -10.65
C LYS A 16 8.27 -78.63 -9.29
N GLU A 17 9.04 -77.61 -8.95
CA GLU A 17 8.90 -76.84 -7.73
C GLU A 17 7.79 -75.79 -7.90
N ASN A 18 6.92 -75.67 -6.90
CA ASN A 18 5.88 -74.66 -6.91
C ASN A 18 6.50 -73.25 -6.80
N PRO A 19 6.38 -72.39 -7.83
CA PRO A 19 6.92 -71.03 -7.78
C PRO A 19 6.11 -70.12 -6.85
N PHE A 20 4.89 -70.51 -6.49
CA PHE A 20 4.00 -69.77 -5.61
C PHE A 20 4.13 -70.26 -4.16
N ARG A 21 5.34 -70.21 -3.61
CA ARG A 21 5.58 -70.51 -2.19
C ARG A 21 5.63 -69.22 -1.39
N VAL A 22 4.92 -69.19 -0.28
CA VAL A 22 5.08 -68.12 0.72
C VAL A 22 6.43 -68.27 1.42
N PRO A 23 7.04 -67.17 1.88
CA PRO A 23 8.20 -67.22 2.77
C PRO A 23 7.93 -68.08 4.01
N GLY A 24 8.97 -68.68 4.57
CA GLY A 24 8.87 -69.37 5.86
C GLY A 24 8.39 -68.41 6.95
N ASN A 25 7.56 -68.90 7.88
CA ASN A 25 6.99 -68.13 8.99
C ASN A 25 6.09 -66.94 8.56
N TYR A 26 5.61 -66.92 7.31
CA TYR A 26 4.80 -65.80 6.81
C TYR A 26 3.55 -65.56 7.64
N PHE A 27 2.83 -66.62 8.01
CA PHE A 27 1.57 -66.52 8.75
C PHE A 27 1.78 -66.37 10.25
N GLU A 28 2.85 -66.97 10.75
CA GLU A 28 3.29 -66.96 12.15
C GLU A 28 3.67 -65.54 12.58
N ASP A 29 4.46 -64.83 11.76
CA ASP A 29 4.90 -63.47 12.05
C ASP A 29 3.93 -62.37 11.55
N PHE A 30 2.83 -62.75 10.88
CA PHE A 30 1.91 -61.79 10.27
C PHE A 30 1.30 -60.83 11.30
N GLN A 31 0.83 -61.37 12.44
CA GLN A 31 0.22 -60.57 13.49
C GLN A 31 1.20 -59.55 14.07
N ALA A 32 2.45 -59.96 14.31
CA ALA A 32 3.50 -59.07 14.80
C ALA A 32 3.82 -57.95 13.80
N ARG A 33 3.93 -58.27 12.50
CA ARG A 33 4.17 -57.26 11.45
C ARG A 33 3.01 -56.27 11.33
N MET A 34 1.78 -56.76 11.42
CA MET A 34 0.57 -55.95 11.33
C MET A 34 0.46 -54.98 12.51
N GLN A 35 0.69 -55.47 13.74
CA GLN A 35 0.72 -54.64 14.94
C GLN A 35 1.80 -53.55 14.88
N LEU A 36 3.02 -53.92 14.48
CA LEU A 36 4.12 -52.97 14.29
C LEU A 36 3.75 -51.86 13.30
N ARG A 37 3.06 -52.23 12.20
CA ARG A 37 2.64 -51.28 11.19
C ARG A 37 1.57 -50.31 11.70
N ILE A 38 0.59 -50.81 12.45
CA ILE A 38 -0.43 -49.98 13.10
C ILE A 38 0.21 -48.99 14.07
N GLU A 39 1.15 -49.45 14.90
CA GLU A 39 1.85 -48.57 15.85
C GLU A 39 2.70 -47.51 15.14
N GLN A 40 3.35 -47.86 14.02
CA GLN A 40 4.09 -46.90 13.20
C GLN A 40 3.18 -45.86 12.54
N ASP A 41 2.05 -46.29 11.98
CA ASP A 41 1.09 -45.39 11.33
C ASP A 41 0.45 -44.45 12.38
N ILE A 42 0.09 -44.96 13.58
CA ILE A 42 -0.39 -44.14 14.71
C ILE A 42 0.68 -43.13 15.17
N GLN A 43 1.95 -43.54 15.25
CA GLN A 43 3.05 -42.64 15.64
C GLN A 43 3.35 -41.58 14.57
N GLN A 44 3.18 -41.88 13.28
CA GLN A 44 3.31 -40.89 12.21
C GLN A 44 2.16 -39.87 12.19
N GLU A 45 0.96 -40.26 12.63
CA GLU A 45 -0.17 -39.34 12.77
C GLU A 45 -0.10 -38.41 14.00
N VAL A 46 0.85 -38.63 14.92
CA VAL A 46 1.20 -37.64 15.94
C VAL A 46 1.85 -36.45 15.23
N ARG A 47 0.97 -35.55 14.75
CA ARG A 47 1.30 -34.35 13.99
C ARG A 47 2.45 -33.65 14.67
N LYS A 48 3.60 -33.55 13.98
CA LYS A 48 4.68 -32.67 14.40
C LYS A 48 4.06 -31.31 14.73
N PRO A 49 4.30 -30.75 15.92
CA PRO A 49 3.70 -29.47 16.27
C PRO A 49 4.10 -28.47 15.20
N VAL A 50 3.11 -27.94 14.48
CA VAL A 50 3.33 -26.90 13.49
C VAL A 50 4.00 -25.74 14.22
N ARG A 51 5.21 -25.39 13.80
CA ARG A 51 5.92 -24.27 14.42
C ARG A 51 5.10 -23.03 14.11
N VAL A 52 4.69 -22.27 15.12
CA VAL A 52 3.93 -21.02 14.95
C VAL A 52 4.64 -20.07 13.96
N ILE A 53 5.97 -20.14 13.89
CA ILE A 53 6.79 -19.39 12.95
C ILE A 53 6.53 -19.72 11.46
N GLU A 54 6.00 -20.91 11.14
CA GLU A 54 5.67 -21.31 9.77
C GLU A 54 4.31 -20.77 9.33
N LEU A 55 3.40 -20.53 10.27
CA LEU A 55 2.07 -19.96 10.02
C LEU A 55 2.11 -18.43 9.84
N ILE A 56 3.06 -17.75 10.47
CA ILE A 56 3.20 -16.28 10.34
C ILE A 56 3.95 -15.84 9.08
N LYS A 57 4.69 -16.74 8.40
CA LYS A 57 5.43 -16.44 7.16
C LYS A 57 4.58 -15.76 6.07
N PRO A 58 3.37 -16.27 5.72
CA PRO A 58 2.54 -15.61 4.72
C PRO A 58 1.92 -14.29 5.24
N ALA A 59 1.51 -14.23 6.51
CA ALA A 59 0.93 -13.02 7.09
C ALA A 59 1.93 -11.86 7.20
N LEU A 60 3.23 -12.17 7.34
CA LEU A 60 4.31 -11.18 7.39
C LEU A 60 4.41 -10.37 6.10
N SER A 61 4.19 -10.99 4.94
CA SER A 61 4.18 -10.29 3.64
C SER A 61 3.03 -9.30 3.53
N LEU A 62 1.87 -9.63 4.10
CA LEU A 62 0.70 -8.76 4.11
C LEU A 62 0.95 -7.54 5.01
N ALA A 63 1.50 -7.76 6.22
CA ALA A 63 1.87 -6.68 7.13
C ALA A 63 2.94 -5.76 6.52
N ALA A 64 3.94 -6.31 5.82
CA ALA A 64 4.96 -5.53 5.13
C ALA A 64 4.38 -4.63 4.03
N SER A 65 3.36 -5.10 3.29
CA SER A 65 2.65 -4.29 2.30
C SER A 65 1.95 -3.09 2.93
N PHE A 66 1.19 -3.31 4.01
CA PHE A 66 0.54 -2.22 4.73
C PHE A 66 1.56 -1.23 5.32
N ALA A 67 2.66 -1.73 5.88
CA ALA A 67 3.73 -0.89 6.39
C ALA A 67 4.41 -0.07 5.28
N ALA A 68 4.61 -0.64 4.08
CA ALA A 68 5.18 0.07 2.94
C ALA A 68 4.24 1.19 2.45
N VAL A 69 2.94 0.93 2.32
CA VAL A 69 1.95 1.95 1.97
C VAL A 69 1.93 3.05 3.04
N PHE A 70 1.90 2.67 4.32
CA PHE A 70 1.94 3.62 5.43
C PHE A 70 3.22 4.45 5.40
N MET A 71 4.38 3.85 5.12
CA MET A 71 5.67 4.54 5.02
C MET A 71 5.68 5.54 3.86
N ILE A 72 5.14 5.18 2.69
CA ILE A 72 5.05 6.08 1.53
C ILE A 72 4.22 7.33 1.84
N VAL A 73 3.13 7.19 2.62
CA VAL A 73 2.26 8.32 3.00
C VAL A 73 2.81 9.09 4.21
N TYR A 74 3.30 8.39 5.23
CA TYR A 74 3.71 8.97 6.50
C TYR A 74 5.06 9.71 6.43
N LEU A 75 6.02 9.21 5.62
CA LEU A 75 7.33 9.86 5.45
C LEU A 75 7.25 11.30 4.93
N PRO A 76 6.53 11.62 3.82
CA PRO A 76 6.45 12.99 3.33
C PRO A 76 5.70 13.92 4.31
N ILE A 77 4.61 13.44 4.93
CA ILE A 77 3.84 14.22 5.91
C ILE A 77 4.71 14.63 7.09
N ARG A 78 5.45 13.69 7.68
CA ARG A 78 6.37 13.96 8.80
C ARG A 78 7.55 14.86 8.38
N SER A 79 8.05 14.71 7.16
CA SER A 79 9.17 15.50 6.63
C SER A 79 8.79 16.97 6.43
N ILE A 80 7.59 17.24 5.94
CA ILE A 80 7.09 18.61 5.70
C ILE A 80 6.77 19.31 7.03
N GLN A 81 6.17 18.61 7.99
CA GLN A 81 5.87 19.18 9.31
C GLN A 81 7.16 19.53 10.09
N ASN A 82 8.19 18.68 10.02
CA ASN A 82 9.51 19.01 10.60
C ASN A 82 10.21 20.17 9.87
N ARG A 83 9.93 20.38 8.56
CA ARG A 83 10.40 21.57 7.85
C ARG A 83 9.68 22.82 8.31
N GLN A 84 8.38 22.78 8.60
CA GLN A 84 7.65 23.93 9.13
C GLN A 84 8.21 24.38 10.49
N VAL A 85 8.51 23.45 11.40
CA VAL A 85 9.12 23.78 12.71
C VAL A 85 10.57 24.28 12.58
N ALA A 86 11.34 23.77 11.62
CA ALA A 86 12.72 24.26 11.35
C ALA A 86 12.74 25.60 10.58
N ILE A 87 11.73 25.86 9.75
CA ILE A 87 11.52 27.12 9.05
C ILE A 87 11.02 28.18 10.04
N GLU A 88 10.11 27.88 10.97
CA GLU A 88 9.68 28.80 12.05
C GLU A 88 10.84 29.27 12.93
N ALA A 89 11.82 28.39 13.21
CA ALA A 89 13.01 28.73 13.98
C ALA A 89 14.04 29.61 13.23
N THR A 90 13.96 29.68 11.90
CA THR A 90 14.85 30.53 11.05
C THR A 90 14.10 31.72 10.44
N ALA A 91 12.77 31.71 10.44
CA ALA A 91 11.92 32.69 9.77
C ALA A 91 11.12 33.59 10.72
N SER A 92 11.46 33.60 12.02
CA SER A 92 10.93 34.58 12.98
C SER A 92 11.35 36.03 12.69
N GLU A 93 12.11 36.30 11.62
CA GLU A 93 12.45 37.67 11.19
C GLU A 93 11.77 38.08 9.85
N VAL A 94 11.07 37.19 9.13
CA VAL A 94 10.58 37.50 7.75
C VAL A 94 9.09 37.17 7.49
N ILE A 95 8.41 36.38 8.31
CA ILE A 95 7.01 35.94 8.03
C ILE A 95 5.99 36.65 8.94
N ALA A 96 6.05 37.96 9.01
CA ALA A 96 4.95 38.77 9.59
C ALA A 96 4.05 39.40 8.52
N ASP A 97 4.53 39.57 7.28
CA ASP A 97 3.83 40.36 6.25
C ASP A 97 3.09 39.52 5.18
N THR A 98 3.40 38.23 5.02
CA THR A 98 2.83 37.43 3.90
C THR A 98 1.36 37.05 4.07
N GLU A 99 0.87 36.93 5.30
CA GLU A 99 -0.54 36.59 5.59
C GLU A 99 -1.50 37.75 5.28
N ASP A 100 -0.99 38.98 5.21
CA ASP A 100 -1.78 40.17 4.94
C ASP A 100 -2.12 40.28 3.43
N TYR A 101 -1.16 39.93 2.57
CA TYR A 101 -1.35 39.95 1.12
C TYR A 101 -2.26 38.83 0.62
N THR A 102 -2.28 37.66 1.28
CA THR A 102 -3.16 36.55 0.91
C THR A 102 -4.61 36.86 1.21
N PHE A 103 -4.89 37.46 2.37
CA PHE A 103 -6.22 37.94 2.75
C PHE A 103 -6.73 39.02 1.80
N LEU A 104 -5.86 39.99 1.45
CA LEU A 104 -6.20 41.02 0.47
C LEU A 104 -6.57 40.42 -0.89
N LEU A 105 -5.80 39.44 -1.39
CA LEU A 105 -6.07 38.77 -2.66
C LEU A 105 -7.38 37.97 -2.66
N GLU A 106 -7.71 37.32 -1.54
CA GLU A 106 -8.96 36.58 -1.36
C GLU A 106 -10.18 37.50 -1.24
N SER A 107 -10.00 38.71 -0.70
CA SER A 107 -11.06 39.72 -0.56
C SER A 107 -11.35 40.51 -1.85
N MET A 108 -10.51 40.38 -2.89
CA MET A 108 -10.70 41.09 -4.16
C MET A 108 -11.71 40.39 -5.06
N ASP A 109 -12.61 41.18 -5.66
CA ASP A 109 -13.54 40.68 -6.67
C ASP A 109 -12.80 40.29 -7.96
N GLU A 110 -13.29 39.23 -8.63
CA GLU A 110 -12.66 38.67 -9.82
C GLU A 110 -12.57 39.70 -10.96
N ASN A 111 -13.56 40.58 -11.10
CA ASN A 111 -13.56 41.61 -12.14
C ASN A 111 -12.46 42.66 -11.90
N THR A 112 -12.21 43.03 -10.63
CA THR A 112 -11.12 43.93 -10.25
C THR A 112 -9.76 43.28 -10.50
N PHE A 113 -9.64 41.99 -10.17
CA PHE A 113 -8.43 41.22 -10.46
C PHE A 113 -8.14 41.19 -11.97
N PHE A 114 -9.15 40.90 -12.79
CA PHE A 114 -9.00 40.91 -14.25
C PHE A 114 -8.66 42.29 -14.81
N ALA A 115 -9.23 43.37 -14.27
CA ALA A 115 -8.90 44.73 -14.68
C ALA A 115 -7.41 45.06 -14.40
N LEU A 116 -6.90 44.70 -13.23
CA LEU A 116 -5.48 44.93 -12.89
C LEU A 116 -4.54 44.07 -13.74
N TYR A 117 -4.94 42.83 -14.01
CA TYR A 117 -4.16 41.91 -14.84
C TYR A 117 -4.14 42.34 -16.31
N SER A 118 -5.28 42.81 -16.86
CA SER A 118 -5.38 43.25 -18.26
C SER A 118 -4.66 44.57 -18.53
N ASN A 119 -4.49 45.42 -17.52
CA ASN A 119 -3.76 46.69 -17.62
C ASN A 119 -2.23 46.52 -17.46
N GLY A 120 -1.71 45.29 -17.57
CA GLY A 120 -0.28 44.96 -17.46
C GLY A 120 0.61 45.58 -18.55
N ASP A 121 0.04 46.19 -19.60
CA ASP A 121 0.77 46.95 -20.61
C ASP A 121 0.32 48.42 -20.63
N THR A 122 1.05 49.26 -19.88
CA THR A 122 1.20 50.71 -20.05
C THR A 122 -0.08 51.55 -20.15
N GLU A 123 -0.71 51.83 -19.01
CA GLU A 123 -1.33 53.15 -18.81
C GLU A 123 -1.16 53.55 -17.35
N VAL A 124 -0.45 54.65 -17.11
CA VAL A 124 -0.38 55.27 -15.78
C VAL A 124 -1.79 55.76 -15.49
N ILE A 125 -2.58 54.94 -14.80
CA ILE A 125 -3.89 55.35 -14.29
C ILE A 125 -3.61 56.55 -13.37
N PRO A 126 -4.15 57.75 -13.68
CA PRO A 126 -4.02 58.86 -12.77
C PRO A 126 -4.71 58.45 -11.46
N ALA A 127 -3.91 58.39 -10.39
CA ALA A 127 -4.31 57.82 -9.10
C ALA A 127 -5.45 58.60 -8.42
N ASP A 128 -5.91 59.71 -8.98
CA ASP A 128 -6.99 60.52 -8.42
C ASP A 128 -8.37 60.10 -8.96
N GLU A 129 -8.56 60.00 -10.27
CA GLU A 129 -9.88 59.81 -10.86
C GLU A 129 -10.44 58.40 -10.63
N SER A 130 -9.61 57.35 -10.78
CA SER A 130 -10.07 55.97 -10.57
C SER A 130 -10.30 55.63 -9.09
N ILE A 131 -9.50 56.21 -8.20
CA ILE A 131 -9.62 55.96 -6.74
C ILE A 131 -10.83 56.72 -6.19
N THR A 132 -11.08 57.94 -6.66
CA THR A 132 -12.27 58.71 -6.25
C THR A 132 -13.57 58.04 -6.71
N GLU A 133 -13.61 57.49 -7.92
CA GLU A 133 -14.78 56.76 -8.41
C GLU A 133 -15.02 55.45 -7.62
N TYR A 134 -13.96 54.71 -7.31
CA TYR A 134 -14.07 53.52 -6.44
C TYR A 134 -14.54 53.87 -5.03
N LEU A 135 -14.01 54.94 -4.43
CA LEU A 135 -14.45 55.40 -3.11
C LEU A 135 -15.93 55.80 -3.14
N ALA A 136 -16.35 56.57 -4.15
CA ALA A 136 -17.74 57.00 -4.27
C ALA A 136 -18.72 55.84 -4.54
N ALA A 137 -18.27 54.78 -5.21
CA ALA A 137 -19.09 53.60 -5.48
C ALA A 137 -19.25 52.66 -4.27
N ASN A 138 -18.25 52.60 -3.39
CA ASN A 138 -18.19 51.62 -2.30
C ASN A 138 -18.41 52.22 -0.90
N TYR A 139 -18.20 53.53 -0.73
CA TYR A 139 -18.33 54.23 0.54
C TYR A 139 -19.20 55.47 0.38
N SER A 140 -20.02 55.76 1.38
CA SER A 140 -20.76 57.01 1.42
C SER A 140 -19.90 58.14 1.97
N ASP A 141 -20.20 59.39 1.60
CA ASP A 141 -19.53 60.59 2.14
C ASP A 141 -19.56 60.62 3.69
N TYR A 142 -20.61 60.05 4.28
CA TYR A 142 -20.74 59.93 5.73
C TYR A 142 -19.72 58.97 6.34
N ASP A 143 -19.47 57.83 5.70
CA ASP A 143 -18.50 56.83 6.18
C ASP A 143 -17.07 57.38 6.12
N ILE A 144 -16.75 58.09 5.04
CA ILE A 144 -15.46 58.76 4.85
C ILE A 144 -15.24 59.83 5.93
N PHE A 145 -16.27 60.61 6.25
CA PHE A 145 -16.20 61.62 7.30
C PHE A 145 -15.92 61.02 8.68
N MET A 146 -16.55 59.88 9.00
CA MET A 146 -16.37 59.24 10.30
C MET A 146 -14.94 58.71 10.49
N GLU A 147 -14.30 58.18 9.45
CA GLU A 147 -12.93 57.66 9.57
C GLU A 147 -11.89 58.78 9.58
N THR A 148 -12.12 59.89 8.88
CA THR A 148 -11.19 61.04 8.89
C THR A 148 -11.16 61.83 10.20
N GLN A 149 -12.16 61.64 11.08
CA GLN A 149 -12.22 62.26 12.41
C GLN A 149 -11.67 61.39 13.55
N LYS A 150 -11.10 60.23 13.22
CA LYS A 150 -10.54 59.29 14.18
C LYS A 150 -9.05 59.52 14.40
#